data_AF-A0A0K8PZ34-F1
#
_entry.id   AF-A0A0K8PZ34-F1
#
_cell.length_a   1.000
_cell.length_b   1.000
_cell.length_c   1.000
_cell.angle_alpha   90.00
_cell.angle_beta   90.00
_cell.angle_gamma   90.00
#
_symmetry.space_group_name_H-M   'P 1'
#
loop_
_entity.id
_entity.type
_entity.pdbx_description
1 polymer ?
#
loop_
_entity_poly.entity_id
_entity_poly.type
_entity_poly.pdbx_seq_one_letter_code
_entity_poly.pdbx_strand_id
1 'polypeptide(L)'
;MTSSRRRLLITSATIVSAVLIAGLTLRNASGPDPGAAGSKADCRPTALLEPPCGAWFGAFVPHERDDLPEKVRAYEKRVGRELDIVYTYHDMSLPEGTRREGQLLTPEEQRVGEDRLLLLSWESKWWGGTKKQQPTWRQIASGELDRTVIDVQAKRIKDYGKKVFLSFDLEMDTRTPDNGTPAEYVKAYRHIHDRFRELGVDNVVWTWITTGYLDHADEMKAMYPGDEYVDWIGYNQYNYYRCHKTGWLSFAQTQHAAHDWIRKNISDDKPLMLSEFGTAADSARPQRQAEWYAQVPGVLKGLEGVKAALQWNYRDPGPHCNLALANDAAWDSLREAVADPYFNQPLK
;
A
#
# COMPACT_ATOMS: atom_id res chain seq x y z
N MET A 1 30.29 -68.96 -13.00
CA MET A 1 29.14 -68.06 -12.78
C MET A 1 29.71 -66.67 -12.51
N THR A 2 30.21 -65.96 -13.54
CA THR A 2 29.52 -64.83 -14.24
C THR A 2 29.06 -63.77 -13.23
N SER A 3 29.69 -62.61 -13.04
CA SER A 3 30.19 -61.59 -13.98
C SER A 3 31.22 -60.67 -13.28
N SER A 4 32.48 -60.60 -13.75
CA SER A 4 33.15 -59.47 -14.45
C SER A 4 33.58 -58.29 -13.54
N ARG A 5 34.88 -58.08 -13.20
CA ARG A 5 36.00 -57.45 -13.99
C ARG A 5 35.65 -56.01 -14.45
N ARG A 6 36.46 -54.94 -14.34
CA ARG A 6 37.93 -54.65 -14.17
C ARG A 6 38.03 -53.12 -13.85
N ARG A 7 38.96 -52.60 -13.01
CA ARG A 7 40.30 -52.02 -13.35
C ARG A 7 40.25 -51.00 -14.52
N LEU A 8 40.85 -49.79 -14.51
CA LEU A 8 42.23 -49.39 -14.12
C LEU A 8 42.45 -47.87 -14.42
N LEU A 9 43.30 -47.18 -13.62
CA LEU A 9 44.23 -46.03 -13.92
C LEU A 9 43.67 -44.70 -14.46
N ILE A 10 44.18 -43.51 -14.08
CA ILE A 10 45.45 -42.91 -14.56
C ILE A 10 45.82 -41.68 -13.66
N THR A 11 47.07 -41.67 -13.14
CA THR A 11 48.07 -40.58 -12.88
C THR A 11 47.64 -39.12 -12.58
N SER A 12 48.36 -38.21 -11.89
CA SER A 12 49.60 -38.11 -11.10
C SER A 12 49.89 -36.60 -10.86
N ALA A 13 50.59 -36.24 -9.77
CA ALA A 13 51.46 -35.06 -9.52
C ALA A 13 50.88 -33.62 -9.70
N THR A 14 51.07 -32.69 -8.75
CA THR A 14 52.38 -32.11 -8.44
C THR A 14 52.48 -31.59 -6.98
N ILE A 15 53.68 -31.74 -6.43
CA ILE A 15 54.20 -31.33 -5.12
C ILE A 15 54.61 -29.85 -5.15
N VAL A 16 54.33 -29.05 -4.11
CA VAL A 16 55.31 -28.13 -3.47
C VAL A 16 55.02 -28.01 -1.98
N SER A 17 56.07 -28.22 -1.20
CA SER A 17 56.21 -28.18 0.26
C SER A 17 56.06 -26.78 0.88
N ALA A 18 55.59 -26.71 2.14
CA ALA A 18 56.31 -26.08 3.28
C ALA A 18 55.38 -25.85 4.51
N VAL A 19 55.46 -26.77 5.47
CA VAL A 19 55.71 -26.59 6.92
C VAL A 19 56.04 -25.11 7.30
N LEU A 20 55.43 -24.38 8.26
CA LEU A 20 55.30 -24.62 9.71
C LEU A 20 54.49 -23.47 10.41
N ILE A 21 53.84 -23.81 11.54
CA ILE A 21 53.39 -22.98 12.69
C ILE A 21 52.10 -22.14 12.56
N ALA A 22 51.05 -22.58 13.25
CA ALA A 22 50.20 -21.67 14.04
C ALA A 22 49.47 -22.42 15.17
N GLY A 23 49.74 -21.97 16.40
CA GLY A 23 48.96 -22.02 17.64
C GLY A 23 47.87 -23.08 17.84
N LEU A 24 48.04 -23.89 18.88
CA LEU A 24 46.92 -24.43 19.65
C LEU A 24 46.05 -23.27 20.15
N THR A 25 44.83 -23.15 19.63
CA THR A 25 43.74 -22.44 20.30
C THR A 25 42.68 -23.46 20.71
N LEU A 26 42.42 -23.49 22.01
CA LEU A 26 41.35 -24.26 22.64
C LEU A 26 40.00 -23.88 22.00
N ARG A 27 39.29 -24.89 21.47
CA ARG A 27 37.87 -24.77 21.14
C ARG A 27 37.10 -24.55 22.44
N ASN A 28 36.70 -23.32 22.72
CA ASN A 28 35.55 -23.07 23.57
C ASN A 28 34.30 -23.45 22.78
N ALA A 29 33.68 -24.56 23.17
CA ALA A 29 32.34 -24.91 22.77
C ALA A 29 31.37 -24.01 23.54
N SER A 30 31.04 -22.85 22.96
CA SER A 30 29.88 -22.07 23.36
C SER A 30 28.68 -22.60 22.59
N GLY A 31 27.67 -23.10 23.31
CA GLY A 31 26.37 -23.41 22.72
C GLY A 31 25.71 -22.16 22.11
N PRO A 32 24.66 -22.34 21.27
CA PRO A 32 23.97 -21.21 20.66
C PRO A 32 23.30 -20.36 21.75
N ASP A 33 23.62 -19.07 21.78
CA ASP A 33 22.95 -18.05 22.59
C ASP A 33 21.46 -17.96 22.19
N PRO A 34 20.51 -18.22 23.10
CA PRO A 34 19.11 -17.96 22.85
C PRO A 34 18.84 -16.47 23.13
N GLY A 35 19.21 -15.59 22.20
CA GLY A 35 19.05 -14.16 22.44
C GLY A 35 19.73 -13.21 21.48
N ALA A 36 19.84 -13.53 20.19
CA ALA A 36 20.11 -12.50 19.19
C ALA A 36 18.78 -11.86 18.78
N ALA A 37 18.32 -10.90 19.58
CA ALA A 37 17.38 -9.90 19.08
C ALA A 37 18.03 -9.27 17.83
N GLY A 38 17.40 -9.46 16.67
CA GLY A 38 17.81 -8.82 15.42
C GLY A 38 18.05 -7.33 15.67
N SER A 39 19.18 -6.83 15.19
CA SER A 39 19.53 -5.43 15.40
C SER A 39 18.49 -4.55 14.70
N LYS A 40 18.23 -3.33 15.18
CA LYS A 40 17.29 -2.39 14.51
C LYS A 40 17.59 -2.16 13.01
N ALA A 41 18.78 -2.51 12.52
CA ALA A 41 19.12 -2.46 11.10
C ALA A 41 18.34 -3.49 10.25
N ASP A 42 17.89 -4.59 10.85
CA ASP A 42 17.16 -5.67 10.17
C ASP A 42 15.68 -5.31 9.92
N CYS A 43 15.20 -4.21 10.53
CA CYS A 43 13.82 -3.74 10.41
C CYS A 43 13.67 -2.46 9.56
N ARG A 44 14.75 -1.99 8.92
CA ARG A 44 14.69 -0.82 8.03
C ARG A 44 13.85 -1.10 6.78
N PRO A 45 13.11 -0.10 6.27
CA PRO A 45 12.28 -0.29 5.11
C PRO A 45 13.12 -0.49 3.85
N THR A 46 12.61 -1.29 2.93
CA THR A 46 13.24 -1.49 1.62
C THR A 46 13.16 -0.21 0.77
N ALA A 47 13.83 -0.20 -0.39
CA ALA A 47 13.71 0.90 -1.35
C ALA A 47 12.28 1.07 -1.91
N LEU A 48 11.44 0.03 -1.78
CA LEU A 48 10.02 0.03 -2.10
C LEU A 48 9.14 0.32 -0.88
N LEU A 49 9.72 0.86 0.20
CA LEU A 49 9.03 1.22 1.44
C LEU A 49 8.38 0.03 2.16
N GLU A 50 8.84 -1.21 1.92
CA GLU A 50 8.33 -2.38 2.64
C GLU A 50 8.99 -2.49 4.03
N PRO A 51 8.22 -2.52 5.14
CA PRO A 51 8.74 -2.78 6.47
C PRO A 51 8.90 -4.30 6.70
N PRO A 52 10.13 -4.83 6.80
CA PRO A 52 10.33 -6.27 6.89
C PRO A 52 9.79 -6.88 8.20
N CYS A 53 9.79 -6.11 9.30
CA CYS A 53 9.44 -6.60 10.64
C CYS A 53 7.98 -6.34 11.07
N GLY A 54 7.15 -5.74 10.22
CA GLY A 54 5.77 -5.43 10.59
C GLY A 54 4.97 -4.83 9.44
N ALA A 55 4.13 -3.85 9.76
CA ALA A 55 3.37 -3.08 8.78
C ALA A 55 3.32 -1.59 9.14
N TRP A 56 3.04 -0.76 8.15
CA TRP A 56 2.67 0.63 8.37
C TRP A 56 1.23 0.75 8.84
N PHE A 57 0.97 1.69 9.74
CA PHE A 57 -0.37 2.18 10.01
C PHE A 57 -0.55 3.58 9.42
N GLY A 58 -1.61 3.76 8.63
CA GLY A 58 -1.97 5.05 8.06
C GLY A 58 -3.44 5.37 8.21
N ALA A 59 -3.84 6.53 7.69
CA ALA A 59 -5.25 6.89 7.60
C ALA A 59 -5.52 7.89 6.47
N PHE A 60 -6.74 7.83 5.93
CA PHE A 60 -7.35 9.01 5.32
C PHE A 60 -7.89 9.90 6.44
N VAL A 61 -7.37 11.13 6.53
CA VAL A 61 -7.79 12.12 7.52
C VAL A 61 -8.65 13.17 6.81
N PRO A 62 -9.92 13.36 7.19
CA PRO A 62 -10.75 14.41 6.60
C PRO A 62 -10.15 15.78 6.84
N HIS A 63 -9.96 16.52 5.75
CA HIS A 63 -9.34 17.83 5.75
C HIS A 63 -9.94 18.71 4.67
N GLU A 64 -9.84 20.00 4.88
CA GLU A 64 -9.92 20.99 3.82
C GLU A 64 -8.50 21.23 3.28
N ARG A 65 -8.43 21.85 2.10
CA ARG A 65 -7.18 21.91 1.32
C ARG A 65 -5.97 22.41 2.12
N ASP A 66 -6.13 23.45 2.94
CA ASP A 66 -5.05 24.16 3.64
C ASP A 66 -4.81 23.66 5.08
N ASP A 67 -5.72 22.87 5.65
CA ASP A 67 -5.69 22.45 7.05
C ASP A 67 -5.16 21.02 7.28
N LEU A 68 -4.76 20.32 6.21
CA LEU A 68 -4.24 18.95 6.26
C LEU A 68 -3.21 18.72 7.40
N PRO A 69 -2.15 19.54 7.59
CA PRO A 69 -1.18 19.30 8.66
C PRO A 69 -1.80 19.41 10.06
N GLU A 70 -2.79 20.29 10.25
CA GLU A 70 -3.50 20.42 11.53
C GLU A 70 -4.40 19.21 11.79
N LYS A 71 -5.15 18.77 10.77
CA LYS A 71 -6.05 17.62 10.88
C LYS A 71 -5.29 16.33 11.15
N VAL A 72 -4.15 16.13 10.49
CA VAL A 72 -3.25 15.00 10.75
C VAL A 72 -2.80 15.02 12.21
N ARG A 73 -2.28 16.14 12.73
CA ARG A 73 -1.87 16.23 14.15
C ARG A 73 -3.03 16.01 15.12
N ALA A 74 -4.22 16.49 14.80
CA ALA A 74 -5.41 16.28 15.63
C ALA A 74 -5.82 14.80 15.66
N TYR A 75 -5.79 14.12 14.51
CA TYR A 75 -6.01 12.68 14.41
C TYR A 75 -4.97 11.91 15.21
N GLU A 76 -3.68 12.22 15.05
CA GLU A 76 -2.56 11.57 15.74
C GLU A 76 -2.65 11.70 17.26
N LYS A 77 -2.98 12.90 17.75
CA LYS A 77 -3.26 13.14 19.17
C LYS A 77 -4.40 12.25 19.67
N ARG A 78 -5.41 12.02 18.85
CA ARG A 78 -6.57 11.21 19.23
C ARG A 78 -6.28 9.72 19.19
N VAL A 79 -5.57 9.24 18.17
CA VAL A 79 -5.20 7.83 18.02
C VAL A 79 -3.97 7.45 18.88
N GLY A 80 -3.27 8.42 19.46
CA GLY A 80 -2.19 8.20 20.42
C GLY A 80 -0.83 7.87 19.80
N ARG A 81 -0.66 8.09 18.49
CA ARG A 81 0.61 7.90 17.77
C ARG A 81 0.66 8.75 16.50
N GLU A 82 1.86 8.95 15.96
CA GLU A 82 2.02 9.49 14.61
C GLU A 82 1.62 8.45 13.55
N LEU A 83 1.04 8.91 12.45
CA LEU A 83 0.73 8.08 11.29
C LEU A 83 2.02 7.76 10.53
N ASP A 84 2.18 6.52 10.08
CA ASP A 84 3.28 6.18 9.18
C ASP A 84 2.96 6.66 7.75
N ILE A 85 1.72 6.48 7.32
CA ILE A 85 1.22 6.87 5.98
C ILE A 85 0.04 7.84 6.13
N VAL A 86 0.12 8.99 5.44
CA VAL A 86 -1.04 9.87 5.22
C VAL A 86 -1.56 9.67 3.81
N TYR A 87 -2.85 9.41 3.70
CA TYR A 87 -3.52 9.13 2.43
C TYR A 87 -4.29 10.35 1.92
N THR A 88 -3.99 10.80 0.70
CA THR A 88 -4.67 11.92 0.03
C THR A 88 -5.11 11.55 -1.39
N TYR A 89 -6.03 12.35 -1.95
CA TYR A 89 -6.63 12.10 -3.27
C TYR A 89 -6.53 13.33 -4.15
N HIS A 90 -6.32 13.08 -5.44
CA HIS A 90 -6.15 14.08 -6.48
C HIS A 90 -6.89 13.67 -7.74
N ASP A 91 -7.26 14.66 -8.54
CA ASP A 91 -7.83 14.47 -9.86
C ASP A 91 -6.83 14.89 -10.95
N MET A 92 -7.26 14.90 -12.21
CA MET A 92 -6.47 15.32 -13.37
C MET A 92 -6.89 16.69 -13.90
N SER A 93 -7.56 17.50 -13.08
CA SER A 93 -7.86 18.89 -13.44
C SER A 93 -6.60 19.77 -13.45
N LEU A 94 -6.64 20.93 -14.09
CA LEU A 94 -5.54 21.88 -14.02
C LEU A 94 -5.60 22.66 -12.69
N PRO A 95 -4.47 22.83 -11.96
CA PRO A 95 -4.42 23.60 -10.72
C PRO A 95 -4.43 25.10 -11.03
N GLU A 96 -5.61 25.64 -11.33
CA GLU A 96 -5.82 27.06 -11.61
C GLU A 96 -6.42 27.80 -10.40
N GLY A 97 -5.86 28.96 -10.07
CA GLY A 97 -6.33 29.79 -8.96
C GLY A 97 -6.21 29.07 -7.61
N THR A 98 -7.35 28.87 -6.93
CA THR A 98 -7.44 28.20 -5.63
C THR A 98 -7.68 26.68 -5.74
N ARG A 99 -7.83 26.14 -6.96
CA ARG A 99 -7.98 24.70 -7.20
C ARG A 99 -6.66 23.98 -6.88
N ARG A 100 -6.75 22.88 -6.14
CA ARG A 100 -5.60 22.06 -5.71
C ARG A 100 -5.79 20.57 -5.96
N GLU A 101 -6.98 20.16 -6.33
CA GLU A 101 -7.36 18.78 -6.64
C GLU A 101 -6.43 18.17 -7.69
N GLY A 102 -6.10 18.94 -8.73
CA GLY A 102 -5.17 18.53 -9.78
C GLY A 102 -3.68 18.71 -9.47
N GLN A 103 -3.31 18.99 -8.21
CA GLN A 103 -1.94 19.22 -7.78
C GLN A 103 -1.51 18.12 -6.81
N LEU A 104 -0.86 17.07 -7.33
CA LEU A 104 -0.13 16.12 -6.49
C LEU A 104 0.98 16.86 -5.73
N LEU A 105 1.27 16.47 -4.49
CA LEU A 105 2.29 17.09 -3.63
C LEU A 105 2.08 18.60 -3.46
N THR A 106 0.89 18.96 -2.99
CA THR A 106 0.58 20.29 -2.45
C THR A 106 1.61 20.71 -1.37
N PRO A 107 1.76 22.01 -1.09
CA PRO A 107 2.63 22.48 0.00
C PRO A 107 2.29 21.84 1.35
N GLU A 108 1.01 21.56 1.60
CA GLU A 108 0.51 20.92 2.81
C GLU A 108 0.98 19.47 2.92
N GLU A 109 0.89 18.71 1.84
CA GLU A 109 1.37 17.33 1.77
C GLU A 109 2.88 17.26 1.92
N GLN A 110 3.63 18.19 1.32
CA GLN A 110 5.08 18.24 1.48
C GLN A 110 5.47 18.45 2.95
N ARG A 111 4.76 19.32 3.68
CA ARG A 111 4.97 19.54 5.13
C ARG A 111 4.66 18.29 5.94
N VAL A 112 3.53 17.63 5.68
CA VAL A 112 3.17 16.37 6.36
C VAL A 112 4.20 15.28 6.06
N GLY A 113 4.61 15.20 4.80
CA GLY A 113 5.58 14.26 4.29
C GLY A 113 7.02 14.55 4.70
N GLU A 114 7.32 15.59 5.49
CA GLU A 114 8.66 15.77 6.09
C GLU A 114 9.01 14.56 6.98
N ASP A 115 8.03 14.09 7.76
CA ASP A 115 8.17 13.02 8.73
C ASP A 115 7.33 11.78 8.42
N ARG A 116 6.36 11.86 7.51
CA ARG A 116 5.43 10.78 7.18
C ARG A 116 5.64 10.27 5.74
N LEU A 117 5.22 9.05 5.46
CA LEU A 117 5.04 8.56 4.09
C LEU A 117 3.73 9.12 3.53
N LEU A 118 3.67 9.29 2.22
CA LEU A 118 2.47 9.76 1.51
C LEU A 118 1.98 8.67 0.57
N LEU A 119 0.70 8.36 0.64
CA LEU A 119 -0.02 7.69 -0.43
C LEU A 119 -0.85 8.74 -1.16
N LEU A 120 -0.57 8.91 -2.45
CA LEU A 120 -1.25 9.84 -3.33
C LEU A 120 -2.15 9.04 -4.28
N SER A 121 -3.45 9.10 -4.08
CA SER A 121 -4.41 8.57 -5.04
C SER A 121 -4.62 9.58 -6.16
N TRP A 122 -4.46 9.15 -7.41
CA TRP A 122 -4.55 10.03 -8.56
C TRP A 122 -5.55 9.49 -9.57
N GLU A 123 -6.67 10.19 -9.69
CA GLU A 123 -7.81 9.71 -10.46
C GLU A 123 -7.92 10.41 -11.81
N SER A 124 -8.26 9.65 -12.85
CA SER A 124 -8.67 10.10 -14.18
C SER A 124 -10.06 10.77 -14.13
N LYS A 125 -10.18 11.77 -13.27
CA LYS A 125 -11.38 12.56 -13.02
C LYS A 125 -11.08 14.05 -13.17
N TRP A 126 -12.16 14.81 -13.31
CA TRP A 126 -12.18 16.23 -13.03
C TRP A 126 -13.34 16.49 -12.07
N TRP A 127 -13.02 16.68 -10.79
CA TRP A 127 -14.02 16.96 -9.76
C TRP A 127 -14.63 18.35 -9.94
N GLY A 128 -15.97 18.38 -9.98
CA GLY A 128 -16.74 19.55 -10.40
C GLY A 128 -16.68 19.84 -11.91
N GLY A 129 -16.06 18.97 -12.70
CA GLY A 129 -16.07 19.03 -14.17
C GLY A 129 -17.31 18.38 -14.77
N THR A 130 -17.53 18.62 -16.07
CA THR A 130 -18.59 17.96 -16.85
C THR A 130 -18.19 16.55 -17.27
N LYS A 131 -19.14 15.74 -17.75
CA LYS A 131 -18.85 14.40 -18.31
C LYS A 131 -17.84 14.44 -19.45
N LYS A 132 -17.87 15.48 -20.29
CA LYS A 132 -16.94 15.63 -21.43
C LYS A 132 -15.52 15.99 -21.02
N GLN A 133 -15.34 16.45 -19.78
CA GLN A 133 -14.04 16.84 -19.23
C GLN A 133 -13.36 15.70 -18.47
N GLN A 134 -14.06 14.58 -18.23
CA GLN A 134 -13.46 13.43 -17.57
C GLN A 134 -12.43 12.80 -18.50
N PRO A 135 -11.16 12.66 -18.08
CA PRO A 135 -10.16 11.90 -18.83
C PRO A 135 -10.59 10.46 -19.01
N THR A 136 -10.49 9.95 -20.23
CA THR A 136 -10.65 8.51 -20.49
C THR A 136 -9.31 7.81 -20.47
N TRP A 137 -9.29 6.51 -20.16
CA TRP A 137 -8.06 5.72 -20.20
C TRP A 137 -7.42 5.70 -21.59
N ARG A 138 -8.23 5.74 -22.65
CA ARG A 138 -7.73 5.84 -24.03
C ARG A 138 -6.94 7.13 -24.28
N GLN A 139 -7.40 8.27 -23.77
CA GLN A 139 -6.70 9.55 -23.94
C GLN A 139 -5.40 9.61 -23.14
N ILE A 140 -5.38 8.99 -21.96
CA ILE A 140 -4.17 8.83 -21.18
C ILE A 140 -3.18 7.94 -21.94
N ALA A 141 -3.63 6.78 -22.40
CA ALA A 141 -2.80 5.82 -23.14
C ALA A 141 -2.29 6.35 -24.49
N SER A 142 -2.96 7.34 -25.11
CA SER A 142 -2.52 7.98 -26.35
C SER A 142 -1.53 9.12 -26.13
N GLY A 143 -1.28 9.52 -24.88
CA GLY A 143 -0.40 10.63 -24.52
C GLY A 143 -1.04 12.01 -24.68
N GLU A 144 -2.36 12.11 -24.87
CA GLU A 144 -3.05 13.42 -25.02
C GLU A 144 -2.89 14.32 -23.79
N LEU A 145 -2.67 13.73 -22.62
CA LEU A 145 -2.54 14.43 -21.33
C LEU A 145 -1.09 14.54 -20.85
N ASP A 146 -0.11 14.07 -21.62
CA ASP A 146 1.29 14.01 -21.19
C ASP A 146 1.81 15.39 -20.79
N ARG A 147 1.79 16.32 -21.75
CA ARG A 147 2.42 17.64 -21.55
C ARG A 147 1.70 18.50 -20.52
N THR A 148 0.37 18.42 -20.45
CA THR A 148 -0.46 19.34 -19.66
C THR A 148 -0.72 18.84 -18.25
N VAL A 149 -0.71 17.53 -18.04
CA VAL A 149 -1.06 16.90 -16.78
C VAL A 149 0.10 16.01 -16.30
N ILE A 150 0.43 14.94 -17.02
CA ILE A 150 1.33 13.88 -16.51
C ILE A 150 2.75 14.38 -16.27
N ASP A 151 3.36 15.05 -17.24
CA ASP A 151 4.72 15.62 -17.14
C ASP A 151 4.82 16.66 -16.02
N VAL A 152 3.74 17.41 -15.78
CA VAL A 152 3.68 18.43 -14.73
C VAL A 152 3.71 17.78 -13.35
N GLN A 153 2.92 16.73 -13.14
CA GLN A 153 2.93 16.00 -11.87
C GLN A 153 4.23 15.21 -11.68
N ALA A 154 4.71 14.53 -12.72
CA ALA A 154 5.95 13.75 -12.73
C ALA A 154 7.15 14.61 -12.29
N LYS A 155 7.29 15.81 -12.86
CA LYS A 155 8.34 16.75 -12.46
C LYS A 155 8.22 17.17 -11.01
N ARG A 156 7.02 17.44 -10.51
CA ARG A 156 6.83 17.84 -9.11
C ARG A 156 7.19 16.71 -8.15
N ILE A 157 6.82 15.47 -8.48
CA ILE A 157 7.23 14.30 -7.70
C ILE A 157 8.75 14.15 -7.73
N LYS A 158 9.38 14.29 -8.89
CA LYS A 158 10.85 14.27 -9.00
C LYS A 158 11.52 15.31 -8.10
N ASP A 159 11.04 16.55 -8.16
CA ASP A 159 11.60 17.68 -7.41
C ASP A 159 11.42 17.53 -5.90
N TYR A 160 10.39 16.79 -5.45
CA TYR A 160 10.20 16.49 -4.03
C TYR A 160 11.30 15.60 -3.45
N GLY A 161 11.89 14.72 -4.27
CA GLY A 161 13.09 13.93 -3.92
C GLY A 161 12.91 12.83 -2.87
N LYS A 162 11.78 12.79 -2.14
CA LYS A 162 11.44 11.69 -1.22
C LYS A 162 10.54 10.66 -1.91
N LYS A 163 10.58 9.41 -1.44
CA LYS A 163 9.72 8.34 -1.92
C LYS A 163 8.25 8.60 -1.55
N VAL A 164 7.34 8.33 -2.48
CA VAL A 164 5.88 8.37 -2.27
C VAL A 164 5.23 7.12 -2.85
N PHE A 165 4.15 6.65 -2.24
CA PHE A 165 3.25 5.71 -2.91
C PHE A 165 2.35 6.51 -3.86
N LEU A 166 2.24 6.06 -5.11
CA LEU A 166 1.32 6.64 -6.10
C LEU A 166 0.38 5.55 -6.59
N SER A 167 -0.92 5.83 -6.52
CA SER A 167 -1.97 4.96 -7.06
C SER A 167 -2.67 5.68 -8.21
N PHE A 168 -2.60 5.10 -9.42
CA PHE A 168 -3.38 5.59 -10.54
C PHE A 168 -4.73 4.86 -10.59
N ASP A 169 -5.80 5.65 -10.49
CA ASP A 169 -7.18 5.21 -10.63
C ASP A 169 -7.55 4.05 -9.70
N LEU A 170 -7.44 4.29 -8.38
CA LEU A 170 -7.93 3.33 -7.40
C LEU A 170 -9.37 2.86 -7.71
N GLU A 171 -9.67 1.61 -7.38
CA GLU A 171 -10.97 0.98 -7.60
C GLU A 171 -11.45 1.07 -9.06
N MET A 172 -10.48 1.02 -9.99
CA MET A 172 -10.71 1.00 -11.44
C MET A 172 -11.71 -0.08 -11.87
N ASP A 173 -11.79 -1.17 -11.12
CA ASP A 173 -12.65 -2.33 -11.35
C ASP A 173 -14.16 -2.01 -11.26
N THR A 174 -14.52 -0.80 -10.81
CA THR A 174 -15.90 -0.28 -10.77
C THR A 174 -16.21 0.73 -11.88
N ARG A 175 -15.22 1.10 -12.71
CA ARG A 175 -15.31 2.27 -13.61
C ARG A 175 -15.64 1.94 -15.06
N THR A 176 -15.84 0.66 -15.37
CA THR A 176 -16.24 0.22 -16.70
C THR A 176 -17.76 0.26 -16.88
N PRO A 177 -18.27 0.60 -18.08
CA PRO A 177 -17.54 1.01 -19.28
C PRO A 177 -17.23 2.52 -19.35
N ASP A 178 -17.61 3.29 -18.32
CA ASP A 178 -17.62 4.76 -18.36
C ASP A 178 -16.24 5.37 -18.62
N ASN A 179 -15.18 4.85 -17.99
CA ASN A 179 -13.81 5.33 -18.17
C ASN A 179 -13.06 4.65 -19.34
N GLY A 180 -13.60 3.54 -19.85
CA GLY A 180 -13.02 2.72 -20.92
C GLY A 180 -13.12 1.22 -20.64
N THR A 181 -12.33 0.44 -21.38
CA THR A 181 -12.20 -1.02 -21.23
C THR A 181 -11.03 -1.41 -20.33
N PRO A 182 -11.00 -2.62 -19.74
CA PRO A 182 -9.85 -3.12 -18.97
C PRO A 182 -8.51 -3.00 -19.72
N ALA A 183 -8.50 -3.31 -21.03
CA ALA A 183 -7.29 -3.19 -21.85
C ALA A 183 -6.83 -1.73 -22.04
N GLU A 184 -7.76 -0.76 -22.06
CA GLU A 184 -7.41 0.66 -22.08
C GLU A 184 -6.85 1.11 -20.72
N TYR A 185 -7.40 0.62 -19.59
CA TYR A 185 -6.81 0.87 -18.27
C TYR A 185 -5.36 0.39 -18.20
N VAL A 186 -5.09 -0.86 -18.59
CA VAL A 186 -3.72 -1.41 -18.58
C VAL A 186 -2.77 -0.57 -19.43
N LYS A 187 -3.20 -0.14 -20.63
CA LYS A 187 -2.38 0.74 -21.47
C LYS A 187 -2.15 2.11 -20.82
N ALA A 188 -3.17 2.70 -20.19
CA ALA A 188 -3.06 3.98 -19.51
C ALA A 188 -2.09 3.92 -18.32
N TYR A 189 -2.20 2.88 -17.49
CA TYR A 189 -1.31 2.65 -16.35
C TYR A 189 0.14 2.52 -16.80
N ARG A 190 0.40 1.64 -17.78
CA ARG A 190 1.74 1.43 -18.32
C ARG A 190 2.31 2.69 -18.96
N HIS A 191 1.49 3.45 -19.67
CA HIS A 191 1.89 4.72 -20.28
C HIS A 191 2.33 5.74 -19.22
N ILE A 192 1.56 5.93 -18.14
CA ILE A 192 1.93 6.84 -17.04
C ILE A 192 3.26 6.39 -16.40
N HIS A 193 3.39 5.10 -16.10
CA HIS A 193 4.61 4.53 -15.52
C HIS A 193 5.83 4.76 -16.41
N ASP A 194 5.73 4.40 -17.69
CA ASP A 194 6.81 4.55 -18.65
C ASP A 194 7.18 6.03 -18.84
N ARG A 195 6.18 6.92 -18.86
CA ARG A 195 6.41 8.36 -18.96
C ARG A 195 7.16 8.93 -17.76
N PHE A 196 6.80 8.51 -16.54
CA PHE A 196 7.52 8.88 -15.32
C PHE A 196 8.98 8.42 -15.38
N ARG A 197 9.21 7.17 -15.81
CA ARG A 197 10.56 6.62 -15.99
C ARG A 197 11.37 7.39 -17.03
N GLU A 198 10.78 7.73 -18.18
CA GLU A 198 11.43 8.56 -19.22
C GLU A 198 11.87 9.94 -18.72
N LEU A 199 11.08 10.54 -17.83
CA LEU A 199 11.38 11.82 -17.19
C LEU A 199 12.40 11.69 -16.04
N GLY A 200 12.84 10.47 -15.75
CA GLY A 200 13.77 10.15 -14.67
C GLY A 200 13.16 10.36 -13.29
N VAL A 201 11.88 10.04 -13.11
CA VAL A 201 11.23 9.97 -11.81
C VAL A 201 11.48 8.57 -11.24
N ASP A 202 12.33 8.48 -10.22
CA ASP A 202 12.72 7.21 -9.58
C ASP A 202 12.21 7.09 -8.14
N ASN A 203 11.49 8.09 -7.65
CA ASN A 203 11.01 8.19 -6.29
C ASN A 203 9.50 7.87 -6.13
N VAL A 204 8.91 7.17 -7.09
CA VAL A 204 7.56 6.60 -6.97
C VAL A 204 7.64 5.13 -6.56
N VAL A 205 6.74 4.72 -5.66
CA VAL A 205 6.38 3.33 -5.39
C VAL A 205 4.98 3.10 -5.98
N TRP A 206 4.92 2.34 -7.06
CA TRP A 206 3.70 2.13 -7.83
C TRP A 206 2.75 1.19 -7.11
N THR A 207 1.61 1.71 -6.68
CA THR A 207 0.63 0.97 -5.87
C THR A 207 -0.63 0.76 -6.70
N TRP A 208 -0.94 -0.49 -7.06
CA TRP A 208 -2.15 -0.84 -7.80
C TRP A 208 -3.26 -1.21 -6.82
N ILE A 209 -4.29 -0.36 -6.72
CA ILE A 209 -5.33 -0.47 -5.68
C ILE A 209 -6.68 -0.85 -6.29
N THR A 210 -7.25 -1.98 -5.89
CA THR A 210 -8.58 -2.44 -6.31
C THR A 210 -9.62 -2.25 -5.21
N THR A 211 -10.90 -2.49 -5.52
CA THR A 211 -11.88 -2.67 -4.44
C THR A 211 -11.57 -3.92 -3.61
N GLY A 212 -11.15 -5.01 -4.26
CA GLY A 212 -11.01 -6.34 -3.64
C GLY A 212 -12.34 -7.10 -3.50
N TYR A 213 -13.48 -6.54 -3.95
CA TYR A 213 -14.75 -7.27 -3.94
C TYR A 213 -14.78 -8.29 -5.08
N LEU A 214 -15.13 -9.54 -4.76
CA LEU A 214 -15.00 -10.67 -5.69
C LEU A 214 -16.07 -10.72 -6.78
N ASP A 215 -17.10 -9.88 -6.71
CA ASP A 215 -18.01 -9.61 -7.83
C ASP A 215 -17.32 -8.83 -8.98
N HIS A 216 -16.19 -8.17 -8.70
CA HIS A 216 -15.32 -7.51 -9.67
C HIS A 216 -14.04 -8.31 -9.98
N ALA A 217 -14.00 -9.62 -9.66
CA ALA A 217 -12.79 -10.44 -9.80
C ALA A 217 -12.25 -10.51 -11.23
N ASP A 218 -13.13 -10.62 -12.22
CA ASP A 218 -12.73 -10.69 -13.63
C ASP A 218 -12.15 -9.36 -14.11
N GLU A 219 -12.75 -8.22 -13.71
CA GLU A 219 -12.24 -6.88 -13.97
C GLU A 219 -10.88 -6.66 -13.30
N MET A 220 -10.75 -6.95 -12.00
CA MET A 220 -9.47 -6.83 -11.27
C MET A 220 -8.37 -7.62 -11.98
N LYS A 221 -8.65 -8.89 -12.37
CA LYS A 221 -7.67 -9.72 -13.06
C LYS A 221 -7.31 -9.18 -14.45
N ALA A 222 -8.29 -8.70 -15.20
CA ALA A 222 -8.09 -8.14 -16.53
C ALA A 222 -7.37 -6.78 -16.52
N MET A 223 -7.40 -6.07 -15.39
CA MET A 223 -6.81 -4.73 -15.24
C MET A 223 -5.43 -4.72 -14.57
N TYR A 224 -4.90 -5.87 -14.16
CA TYR A 224 -3.55 -5.95 -13.61
C TYR A 224 -2.49 -5.60 -14.68
N PRO A 225 -1.67 -4.55 -14.49
CA PRO A 225 -0.74 -4.10 -15.53
C PRO A 225 0.53 -4.93 -15.61
N GLY A 226 0.75 -5.88 -14.68
CA GLY A 226 1.89 -6.80 -14.64
C GLY A 226 2.97 -6.39 -13.64
N ASP A 227 3.75 -7.36 -13.16
CA ASP A 227 4.71 -7.22 -12.06
C ASP A 227 5.82 -6.18 -12.30
N GLU A 228 6.16 -5.91 -13.56
CA GLU A 228 7.16 -4.90 -13.94
C GLU A 228 6.67 -3.47 -13.70
N TYR A 229 5.37 -3.26 -13.56
CA TYR A 229 4.72 -1.96 -13.41
C TYR A 229 4.18 -1.70 -12.00
N VAL A 230 4.14 -2.73 -11.14
CA VAL A 230 3.51 -2.67 -9.81
C VAL A 230 4.51 -3.04 -8.74
N ASP A 231 4.70 -2.14 -7.76
CA ASP A 231 5.53 -2.40 -6.58
C ASP A 231 4.69 -2.95 -5.43
N TRP A 232 3.46 -2.45 -5.26
CA TRP A 232 2.52 -2.83 -4.19
C TRP A 232 1.12 -3.08 -4.74
N ILE A 233 0.39 -3.99 -4.12
CA ILE A 233 -1.04 -4.22 -4.42
C ILE A 233 -1.87 -3.77 -3.22
N GLY A 234 -2.84 -2.90 -3.45
CA GLY A 234 -3.81 -2.45 -2.45
C GLY A 234 -5.20 -3.01 -2.68
N TYR A 235 -5.98 -3.13 -1.62
CA TYR A 235 -7.42 -3.40 -1.71
C TYR A 235 -8.22 -2.70 -0.62
N ASN A 236 -9.45 -2.32 -0.95
CA ASN A 236 -10.33 -1.48 -0.15
C ASN A 236 -11.54 -2.24 0.41
N GLN A 237 -11.43 -2.74 1.64
CA GLN A 237 -12.45 -3.64 2.21
C GLN A 237 -13.09 -3.07 3.47
N TYR A 238 -14.43 -3.05 3.45
CA TYR A 238 -15.25 -2.42 4.45
C TYR A 238 -16.31 -3.35 5.02
N ASN A 239 -16.67 -3.13 6.29
CA ASN A 239 -17.95 -3.62 6.81
C ASN A 239 -19.01 -2.52 6.62
N TYR A 240 -19.69 -2.52 5.45
CA TYR A 240 -20.73 -1.54 5.14
C TYR A 240 -22.02 -1.73 5.97
N TYR A 241 -22.34 -2.96 6.39
CA TYR A 241 -23.53 -3.27 7.18
C TYR A 241 -24.80 -2.56 6.63
N ARG A 242 -25.44 -1.70 7.43
CA ARG A 242 -26.66 -0.98 7.05
C ARG A 242 -26.46 0.03 5.91
N CYS A 243 -25.25 0.51 5.65
CA CYS A 243 -24.97 1.36 4.49
C CYS A 243 -25.36 0.64 3.19
N HIS A 244 -25.02 -0.64 3.05
CA HIS A 244 -25.33 -1.46 1.87
C HIS A 244 -26.44 -2.50 2.11
N LYS A 245 -27.20 -2.36 3.19
CA LYS A 245 -28.29 -3.29 3.58
C LYS A 245 -27.83 -4.75 3.71
N THR A 246 -26.60 -4.96 4.18
CA THR A 246 -26.00 -6.29 4.40
C THR A 246 -25.93 -6.66 5.88
N GLY A 247 -25.61 -7.93 6.14
CA GLY A 247 -25.26 -8.40 7.48
C GLY A 247 -23.95 -7.80 7.98
N TRP A 248 -23.74 -7.83 9.30
CA TRP A 248 -22.48 -7.38 9.89
C TRP A 248 -21.36 -8.38 9.60
N LEU A 249 -20.22 -7.88 9.14
CA LEU A 249 -19.00 -8.65 8.93
C LEU A 249 -17.94 -8.27 9.96
N SER A 250 -17.26 -9.28 10.51
CA SER A 250 -16.04 -9.09 11.31
C SER A 250 -14.89 -8.58 10.44
N PHE A 251 -13.82 -8.05 11.05
CA PHE A 251 -12.65 -7.59 10.29
C PHE A 251 -12.03 -8.74 9.49
N ALA A 252 -11.92 -9.93 10.09
CA ALA A 252 -11.44 -11.12 9.37
C ALA A 252 -12.29 -11.42 8.13
N GLN A 253 -13.62 -11.38 8.25
CA GLN A 253 -14.51 -11.66 7.13
C GLN A 253 -14.41 -10.64 5.99
N THR A 254 -14.14 -9.37 6.30
CA THR A 254 -13.95 -8.35 5.24
C THR A 254 -12.62 -8.51 4.52
N GLN A 255 -11.55 -8.98 5.19
CA GLN A 255 -10.21 -8.98 4.60
C GLN A 255 -9.81 -10.29 3.90
N HIS A 256 -10.18 -11.45 4.44
CA HIS A 256 -9.61 -12.73 4.00
C HIS A 256 -9.94 -13.10 2.55
N ALA A 257 -11.18 -12.87 2.11
CA ALA A 257 -11.61 -13.29 0.77
C ALA A 257 -10.84 -12.54 -0.34
N ALA A 258 -10.67 -11.23 -0.18
CA ALA A 258 -9.89 -10.40 -1.10
C ALA A 258 -8.41 -10.80 -1.07
N HIS A 259 -7.82 -10.94 0.12
CA HIS A 259 -6.44 -11.37 0.32
C HIS A 259 -6.12 -12.68 -0.40
N ASP A 260 -6.88 -13.74 -0.11
CA ASP A 260 -6.63 -15.08 -0.64
C ASP A 260 -6.80 -15.11 -2.16
N TRP A 261 -7.76 -14.34 -2.69
CA TRP A 261 -7.97 -14.22 -4.12
C TRP A 261 -6.80 -13.49 -4.80
N ILE A 262 -6.32 -12.37 -4.24
CA ILE A 262 -5.18 -11.61 -4.78
C ILE A 262 -3.93 -12.49 -4.80
N ARG A 263 -3.64 -13.17 -3.69
CA ARG A 263 -2.50 -14.09 -3.57
C ARG A 263 -2.53 -15.21 -4.61
N LYS A 264 -3.72 -15.74 -4.88
CA LYS A 264 -3.90 -16.83 -5.84
C LYS A 264 -3.88 -16.40 -7.30
N ASN A 265 -4.41 -15.21 -7.61
CA ASN A 265 -4.76 -14.84 -8.99
C ASN A 265 -3.98 -13.67 -9.56
N ILE A 266 -3.34 -12.86 -8.71
CA ILE A 266 -2.60 -11.67 -9.12
C ILE A 266 -1.11 -11.84 -8.82
N SER A 267 -0.73 -11.98 -7.55
CA SER A 267 0.68 -12.13 -7.13
C SER A 267 0.77 -12.73 -5.72
N ASP A 268 1.66 -13.71 -5.56
CA ASP A 268 1.96 -14.36 -4.28
C ASP A 268 3.14 -13.72 -3.52
N ASP A 269 3.85 -12.76 -4.14
CA ASP A 269 5.09 -12.19 -3.63
C ASP A 269 5.04 -10.69 -3.31
N LYS A 270 4.22 -9.90 -4.02
CA LYS A 270 4.17 -8.44 -3.84
C LYS A 270 3.65 -8.06 -2.44
N PRO A 271 4.18 -6.99 -1.81
CA PRO A 271 3.62 -6.48 -0.56
C PRO A 271 2.19 -5.96 -0.78
N LEU A 272 1.32 -6.29 0.18
CA LEU A 272 -0.09 -5.92 0.17
C LEU A 272 -0.35 -4.74 1.12
N MET A 273 -1.31 -3.90 0.72
CA MET A 273 -1.80 -2.78 1.51
C MET A 273 -3.32 -2.90 1.68
N LEU A 274 -3.82 -2.86 2.92
CA LEU A 274 -5.22 -2.49 3.15
C LEU A 274 -5.30 -0.98 2.96
N SER A 275 -5.39 -0.52 1.71
CA SER A 275 -5.30 0.92 1.37
C SER A 275 -6.46 1.70 1.94
N GLU A 276 -7.59 1.04 2.12
CA GLU A 276 -8.69 1.52 2.92
C GLU A 276 -9.34 0.36 3.66
N PHE A 277 -9.57 0.56 4.95
CA PHE A 277 -10.46 -0.30 5.71
C PHE A 277 -11.29 0.52 6.69
N GLY A 278 -12.49 0.04 6.98
CA GLY A 278 -13.38 0.68 7.94
C GLY A 278 -14.65 -0.11 8.15
N THR A 279 -15.45 0.34 9.12
CA THR A 279 -16.72 -0.29 9.46
C THR A 279 -17.76 0.76 9.76
N ALA A 280 -18.97 0.58 9.24
CA ALA A 280 -20.12 1.36 9.65
C ALA A 280 -20.40 1.18 11.15
N ALA A 281 -20.96 2.21 11.77
CA ALA A 281 -21.41 2.14 13.16
C ALA A 281 -22.73 1.33 13.28
N ASP A 282 -22.87 0.59 14.38
CA ASP A 282 -24.12 -0.07 14.74
C ASP A 282 -24.82 0.73 15.85
N SER A 283 -25.85 1.50 15.50
CA SER A 283 -26.59 2.29 16.49
C SER A 283 -27.33 1.44 17.53
N ALA A 284 -27.61 0.17 17.23
CA ALA A 284 -28.22 -0.75 18.19
C ALA A 284 -27.18 -1.41 19.11
N ARG A 285 -25.89 -1.40 18.72
CA ARG A 285 -24.76 -1.88 19.53
C ARG A 285 -23.56 -0.94 19.38
N PRO A 286 -23.53 0.20 20.12
CA PRO A 286 -22.48 1.21 19.96
C PRO A 286 -21.04 0.71 20.16
N GLN A 287 -20.84 -0.40 20.87
CA GLN A 287 -19.53 -1.02 21.08
C GLN A 287 -19.03 -1.88 19.91
N ARG A 288 -19.91 -2.22 18.98
CA ARG A 288 -19.59 -3.18 17.92
C ARG A 288 -18.49 -2.69 16.97
N GLN A 289 -18.37 -1.37 16.79
CA GLN A 289 -17.30 -0.77 16.02
C GLN A 289 -15.94 -0.93 16.73
N ALA A 290 -15.90 -0.73 18.06
CA ALA A 290 -14.70 -0.97 18.87
C ALA A 290 -14.28 -2.45 18.81
N GLU A 291 -15.22 -3.38 19.01
CA GLU A 291 -14.96 -4.83 18.88
C GLU A 291 -14.39 -5.23 17.50
N TRP A 292 -14.72 -4.47 16.45
CA TRP A 292 -14.20 -4.69 15.11
C TRP A 292 -12.76 -4.19 14.96
N TYR A 293 -12.45 -2.97 15.44
CA TYR A 293 -11.08 -2.44 15.41
C TYR A 293 -10.11 -3.21 16.31
N ALA A 294 -10.58 -3.77 17.43
CA ALA A 294 -9.77 -4.63 18.30
C ALA A 294 -9.21 -5.89 17.58
N GLN A 295 -9.84 -6.32 16.48
CA GLN A 295 -9.37 -7.48 15.70
C GLN A 295 -8.20 -7.14 14.76
N VAL A 296 -7.98 -5.86 14.46
CA VAL A 296 -7.06 -5.42 13.40
C VAL A 296 -5.66 -6.03 13.54
N PRO A 297 -4.97 -5.94 14.69
CA PRO A 297 -3.59 -6.43 14.78
C PRO A 297 -3.50 -7.94 14.62
N GLY A 298 -4.43 -8.68 15.23
CA GLY A 298 -4.45 -10.15 15.22
C GLY A 298 -4.73 -10.72 13.84
N VAL A 299 -5.71 -10.18 13.13
CA VAL A 299 -6.05 -10.60 11.76
C VAL A 299 -4.94 -10.21 10.81
N LEU A 300 -4.44 -8.98 10.87
CA LEU A 300 -3.45 -8.48 9.91
C LEU A 300 -2.14 -9.26 9.98
N LYS A 301 -1.69 -9.69 11.17
CA LYS A 301 -0.54 -10.59 11.34
C LYS A 301 -0.70 -11.96 10.67
N GLY A 302 -1.94 -12.39 10.42
CA GLY A 302 -2.26 -13.63 9.72
C GLY A 302 -2.47 -13.47 8.21
N LEU A 303 -2.54 -12.24 7.70
CA LEU A 303 -2.65 -11.95 6.27
C LEU A 303 -1.24 -11.85 5.68
N GLU A 304 -0.79 -12.92 5.04
CA GLU A 304 0.57 -13.05 4.51
C GLU A 304 0.95 -11.89 3.59
N GLY A 305 2.06 -11.23 3.93
CA GLY A 305 2.62 -10.11 3.19
C GLY A 305 1.74 -8.85 3.15
N VAL A 306 0.73 -8.72 4.03
CA VAL A 306 0.12 -7.41 4.32
C VAL A 306 1.09 -6.57 5.16
N LYS A 307 1.52 -5.45 4.57
CA LYS A 307 2.61 -4.60 5.04
C LYS A 307 2.21 -3.15 5.27
N ALA A 308 0.94 -2.81 5.03
CA ALA A 308 0.36 -1.54 5.40
C ALA A 308 -1.16 -1.68 5.60
N ALA A 309 -1.72 -0.91 6.54
CA ALA A 309 -3.16 -0.79 6.70
C ALA A 309 -3.57 0.63 7.06
N LEU A 310 -4.50 1.18 6.28
CA LEU A 310 -4.91 2.56 6.30
C LEU A 310 -6.38 2.66 6.70
N GLN A 311 -6.65 3.28 7.84
CA GLN A 311 -8.00 3.46 8.33
C GLN A 311 -8.72 4.57 7.55
N TRP A 312 -9.89 4.26 7.01
CA TRP A 312 -10.75 5.25 6.34
C TRP A 312 -11.61 5.98 7.37
N ASN A 313 -11.30 7.25 7.63
CA ASN A 313 -11.99 8.05 8.65
C ASN A 313 -13.02 9.03 8.08
N TYR A 314 -13.83 8.62 7.12
CA TYR A 314 -14.81 9.52 6.52
C TYR A 314 -16.14 8.85 6.19
N ARG A 315 -17.07 9.66 5.71
CA ARG A 315 -18.37 9.16 5.25
C ARG A 315 -18.33 8.82 3.77
N ASP A 316 -19.06 7.78 3.43
CA ASP A 316 -19.42 7.45 2.06
C ASP A 316 -20.81 8.05 1.74
N PRO A 317 -21.18 8.28 0.46
CA PRO A 317 -22.49 8.77 0.08
C PRO A 317 -23.63 7.84 0.53
N GLY A 318 -24.72 8.42 1.02
CA GLY A 318 -25.92 7.67 1.40
C GLY A 318 -26.18 7.57 2.92
N PRO A 319 -27.35 7.03 3.30
CA PRO A 319 -27.75 6.89 4.69
C PRO A 319 -26.97 5.76 5.38
N HIS A 320 -26.64 5.94 6.67
CA HIS A 320 -25.88 4.96 7.47
C HIS A 320 -24.46 4.68 6.98
N CYS A 321 -23.95 5.48 6.04
CA CYS A 321 -22.64 5.34 5.42
C CYS A 321 -21.58 6.24 6.08
N ASN A 322 -21.73 6.58 7.36
CA ASN A 322 -20.64 7.19 8.11
C ASN A 322 -19.70 6.07 8.61
N LEU A 323 -18.55 5.93 7.96
CA LEU A 323 -17.54 4.92 8.26
C LEU A 323 -16.45 5.45 9.21
N ALA A 324 -16.52 6.74 9.56
CA ALA A 324 -15.63 7.34 10.55
C ALA A 324 -15.81 6.68 11.94
N LEU A 325 -14.80 6.84 12.79
CA LEU A 325 -14.83 6.39 14.18
C LEU A 325 -15.95 7.11 14.94
N ALA A 326 -16.93 6.34 15.39
CA ALA A 326 -18.24 6.87 15.77
C ALA A 326 -18.32 7.44 17.19
N ASN A 327 -17.46 6.98 18.10
CA ASN A 327 -17.51 7.35 19.52
C ASN A 327 -16.16 7.10 20.22
N ASP A 328 -16.07 7.49 21.50
CA ASP A 328 -14.86 7.33 22.32
C ASP A 328 -14.35 5.88 22.37
N ALA A 329 -15.26 4.90 22.50
CA ALA A 329 -14.86 3.50 22.56
C ALA A 329 -14.23 3.01 21.26
N ALA A 330 -14.73 3.46 20.10
CA ALA A 330 -14.11 3.14 18.81
C ALA A 330 -12.71 3.77 18.70
N TRP A 331 -12.56 5.03 19.14
CA TRP A 331 -11.26 5.71 19.17
C TRP A 331 -10.26 5.05 20.11
N ASP A 332 -10.68 4.70 21.32
CA ASP A 332 -9.84 4.05 22.32
C ASP A 332 -9.43 2.64 21.87
N SER A 333 -10.34 1.90 21.25
CA SER A 333 -10.03 0.58 20.69
C SER A 333 -9.06 0.67 19.50
N LEU A 334 -9.23 1.64 18.60
CA LEU A 334 -8.26 1.84 17.53
C LEU A 334 -6.89 2.24 18.09
N ARG A 335 -6.84 3.16 19.08
CA ARG A 335 -5.60 3.54 19.80
C ARG A 335 -4.89 2.31 20.35
N GLU A 336 -5.61 1.42 21.03
CA GLU A 336 -5.04 0.17 21.58
C GLU A 336 -4.54 -0.75 20.46
N ALA A 337 -5.32 -0.92 19.38
CA ALA A 337 -4.95 -1.75 18.25
C ALA A 337 -3.65 -1.26 17.56
N VAL A 338 -3.54 0.04 17.29
CA VAL A 338 -2.40 0.58 16.53
C VAL A 338 -1.16 0.87 17.37
N ALA A 339 -1.27 0.68 18.69
CA ALA A 339 -0.14 0.64 19.62
C ALA A 339 0.58 -0.72 19.61
N ASP A 340 0.04 -1.74 18.93
CA ASP A 340 0.73 -3.01 18.73
C ASP A 340 2.10 -2.78 18.06
N PRO A 341 3.21 -3.35 18.60
CA PRO A 341 4.55 -3.17 18.05
C PRO A 341 4.68 -3.54 16.57
N TYR A 342 3.78 -4.39 16.06
CA TYR A 342 3.71 -4.71 14.63
C TYR A 342 3.55 -3.47 13.75
N PHE A 343 2.87 -2.42 14.24
CA PHE A 343 2.72 -1.16 13.53
C PHE A 343 3.78 -0.10 13.88
N ASN A 344 4.77 -0.39 14.72
CA ASN A 344 5.78 0.56 15.17
C ASN A 344 7.14 0.30 14.49
N GLN A 345 7.16 0.48 13.17
CA GLN A 345 8.32 0.19 12.33
C GLN A 345 9.16 1.46 12.10
N PRO A 346 10.51 1.36 11.98
CA PRO A 346 11.34 2.54 11.75
C PRO A 346 11.16 3.06 10.32
N LEU A 347 10.87 4.35 10.15
CA LEU A 347 10.73 4.97 8.82
C LEU A 347 12.07 5.21 8.08
N LYS A 348 13.22 5.06 8.76
CA LYS A 348 14.58 5.37 8.25
C LYS A 348 15.64 4.38 8.75
#